data_AF-A0A7X5VN13-F1
#
_entry.id   AF-A0A7X5VN13-F1
#
_cell.length_a   1.000
_cell.length_b   1.000
_cell.length_c   1.000
_cell.angle_alpha   90.00
_cell.angle_beta   90.00
_cell.angle_gamma   90.00
#
_symmetry.space_group_name_H-M   'P 1'
#
loop_
_entity.id
_entity.type
_entity.pdbx_description
1 polymer ?
#
loop_
_entity_poly.entity_id
_entity_poly.type
_entity_poly.pdbx_seq_one_letter_code
_entity_poly.pdbx_strand_id
1 'polypeptide(L)'
;EGLLEAPGLVAGIRRLAVIDPAGGNQPIANEDGTVEVVFNGEIYNFVELREQLEAKGHRFATRSDTEVLVHLWEEHGPELVQRLNGMFAFCIHDRRQRRTFLARDRLGIKPLYWVAQEDKVVFASELAVLLDHPDVRAEVNPEALVEMFCLQYVSGSRTLYREVREVRPGAFVDIRDGRLNHQSWWELPQNEGSADAPRDAGSRAQELRQLLASAVAYRTVSDVPLGMFLSGGLDSSIICALLAQHSNRPVQTFSVGFDGQPAFDEREHARAVAGAFGAEHHELVVSAVQIAEHLPQLIAHLRAPVMDPALLPTWVLSRFA
;
A
#
# COMPACT_ATOMS: atom_id res chain seq x y z
N GLU A 1 -16.48 -1.54 9.77
CA GLU A 1 -16.38 -2.70 8.87
C GLU A 1 -17.49 -2.58 7.83
N GLY A 2 -17.30 -3.16 6.66
CA GLY A 2 -18.27 -3.10 5.56
C GLY A 2 -18.30 -4.39 4.78
N LEU A 3 -19.43 -4.65 4.14
CA LEU A 3 -19.70 -5.86 3.37
C LEU A 3 -20.37 -5.46 2.06
N LEU A 4 -19.78 -5.90 0.94
CA LEU A 4 -20.34 -5.83 -0.40
C LEU A 4 -20.95 -7.20 -0.71
N GLU A 5 -22.27 -7.25 -0.89
CA GLU A 5 -22.97 -8.42 -1.40
C GLU A 5 -23.66 -8.07 -2.71
N ALA A 6 -23.21 -8.70 -3.80
CA ALA A 6 -23.77 -8.56 -5.12
C ALA A 6 -23.85 -9.94 -5.81
N PRO A 7 -24.71 -10.13 -6.82
CA PRO A 7 -24.71 -11.37 -7.60
C PRO A 7 -23.31 -11.65 -8.21
N GLY A 8 -22.66 -12.71 -7.74
CA GLY A 8 -21.33 -13.10 -8.20
C GLY A 8 -20.15 -12.47 -7.44
N LEU A 9 -20.39 -11.69 -6.40
CA LEU A 9 -19.33 -11.17 -5.52
C LEU A 9 -19.79 -11.04 -4.07
N VAL A 10 -18.95 -11.51 -3.16
CA VAL A 10 -18.97 -11.12 -1.74
C VAL A 10 -17.59 -10.59 -1.39
N ALA A 11 -17.51 -9.38 -0.84
CA ALA A 11 -16.26 -8.76 -0.41
C ALA A 11 -16.42 -8.02 0.93
N GLY A 12 -15.48 -8.22 1.84
CA GLY A 12 -15.45 -7.55 3.14
C GLY A 12 -14.33 -6.52 3.24
N ILE A 13 -14.55 -5.47 4.04
CA ILE A 13 -13.53 -4.45 4.30
C ILE A 13 -13.52 -4.03 5.77
N ARG A 14 -12.32 -4.02 6.36
CA ARG A 14 -12.06 -3.40 7.66
C ARG A 14 -11.30 -2.10 7.44
N ARG A 15 -12.04 -1.01 7.45
CA ARG A 15 -11.53 0.33 7.12
C ARG A 15 -10.67 0.90 8.26
N LEU A 16 -9.47 1.36 7.90
CA LEU A 16 -8.75 2.39 8.66
C LEU A 16 -9.16 3.75 8.08
N ALA A 17 -9.78 4.61 8.88
CA ALA A 17 -10.40 5.84 8.42
C ALA A 17 -9.41 7.02 8.43
N VAL A 18 -8.71 7.25 7.30
CA VAL A 18 -7.70 8.31 7.14
C VAL A 18 -8.27 9.56 6.46
N ILE A 19 -8.84 9.41 5.26
CA ILE A 19 -9.49 10.49 4.50
C ILE A 19 -11.00 10.33 4.60
N ASP A 20 -11.69 11.43 4.90
CA ASP A 20 -13.12 11.52 5.16
C ASP A 20 -13.61 10.49 6.20
N PRO A 21 -13.17 10.57 7.48
CA PRO A 21 -13.46 9.55 8.46
C PRO A 21 -14.96 9.28 8.66
N ALA A 22 -15.78 10.33 8.59
CA ALA A 22 -17.22 10.24 8.76
C ALA A 22 -17.97 9.73 7.50
N GLY A 23 -17.53 10.12 6.30
CA GLY A 23 -18.27 9.87 5.05
C GLY A 23 -17.73 8.74 4.18
N GLY A 24 -16.43 8.44 4.24
CA GLY A 24 -15.76 7.51 3.33
C GLY A 24 -15.93 6.02 3.65
N ASN A 25 -17.02 5.63 4.31
CA ASN A 25 -17.24 4.22 4.67
C ASN A 25 -17.38 3.38 3.40
N GLN A 26 -16.69 2.25 3.39
CA GLN A 26 -16.70 1.30 2.28
C GLN A 26 -17.63 0.12 2.58
N PRO A 27 -18.21 -0.53 1.57
CA PRO A 27 -18.04 -0.30 0.13
C PRO A 27 -18.60 1.05 -0.34
N ILE A 28 -17.99 1.63 -1.37
CA ILE A 28 -18.47 2.87 -2.00
C ILE A 28 -19.02 2.53 -3.39
N ALA A 29 -20.15 3.14 -3.75
CA ALA A 29 -20.81 2.90 -5.03
C ALA A 29 -20.86 4.19 -5.87
N ASN A 30 -21.01 4.05 -7.18
CA ASN A 30 -21.38 5.17 -8.07
C ASN A 30 -22.84 5.62 -7.81
N GLU A 31 -23.31 6.64 -8.51
CA GLU A 31 -24.59 7.33 -8.26
C GLU A 31 -25.82 6.43 -8.37
N ASP A 32 -25.74 5.38 -9.21
CA ASP A 32 -26.85 4.45 -9.44
C ASP A 32 -26.62 3.07 -8.81
N GLY A 33 -25.54 2.90 -8.06
CA GLY A 33 -25.23 1.65 -7.35
C GLY A 33 -24.88 0.46 -8.26
N THR A 34 -24.53 0.70 -9.52
CA THR A 34 -24.17 -0.36 -10.47
C THR A 34 -22.69 -0.71 -10.46
N VAL A 35 -21.84 0.18 -9.96
CA VAL A 35 -20.41 -0.01 -9.78
C VAL A 35 -20.08 0.20 -8.31
N GLU A 36 -19.40 -0.77 -7.69
CA GLU A 36 -19.04 -0.72 -6.28
C GLU A 36 -17.56 -1.05 -6.07
N VAL A 37 -16.94 -0.49 -5.05
CA VAL A 37 -15.52 -0.68 -4.73
C VAL A 37 -15.27 -1.00 -3.26
N VAL A 38 -14.34 -1.93 -3.03
CA VAL A 38 -13.59 -2.05 -1.77
C VAL A 38 -12.09 -1.83 -2.05
N PHE A 39 -11.42 -1.14 -1.15
CA PHE A 39 -10.13 -0.51 -1.40
C PHE A 39 -9.27 -0.42 -0.14
N ASN A 40 -8.03 -0.88 -0.25
CA ASN A 40 -6.95 -0.67 0.70
C ASN A 40 -5.85 0.17 0.03
N GLY A 41 -5.70 1.41 0.45
CA GLY A 41 -4.73 2.31 -0.16
C GLY A 41 -5.06 3.78 0.07
N GLU A 42 -4.33 4.61 -0.67
CA GLU A 42 -4.57 6.05 -0.82
C GLU A 42 -4.31 6.45 -2.28
N ILE A 43 -5.27 7.16 -2.88
CA ILE A 43 -5.09 7.79 -4.20
C ILE A 43 -4.66 9.24 -3.99
N TYR A 44 -3.38 9.53 -4.14
CA TYR A 44 -2.81 10.84 -3.82
C TYR A 44 -3.31 11.98 -4.72
N ASN A 45 -3.61 11.70 -5.99
CA ASN A 45 -4.13 12.69 -6.94
C ASN A 45 -5.66 12.73 -7.02
N PHE A 46 -6.37 12.30 -5.97
CA PHE A 46 -7.83 12.18 -5.99
C PHE A 46 -8.54 13.53 -6.12
N VAL A 47 -7.93 14.63 -5.64
CA VAL A 47 -8.52 15.97 -5.73
C VAL A 47 -8.60 16.40 -7.19
N GLU A 48 -7.51 16.27 -7.93
CA GLU A 48 -7.44 16.61 -9.35
C GLU A 48 -8.34 15.68 -10.18
N LEU A 49 -8.40 14.39 -9.83
CA LEU A 49 -9.28 13.42 -10.49
C LEU A 49 -10.76 13.76 -10.23
N ARG A 50 -11.13 14.12 -9.00
CA ARG A 50 -12.48 14.57 -8.65
C ARG A 50 -12.90 15.76 -9.48
N GLU A 51 -12.09 16.83 -9.53
CA GLU A 51 -12.41 18.03 -10.31
C GLU A 51 -12.68 17.70 -11.78
N GLN A 52 -11.87 16.82 -12.38
CA GLN A 52 -12.04 16.36 -13.76
C GLN A 52 -13.35 15.58 -13.95
N LEU A 53 -13.73 14.75 -12.98
CA LEU A 53 -14.94 13.93 -13.02
C LEU A 53 -16.21 14.76 -12.78
N GLU A 54 -16.18 15.67 -11.82
CA GLU A 54 -17.27 16.62 -11.57
C GLU A 54 -17.53 17.49 -12.81
N ALA A 55 -16.47 17.93 -13.51
CA ALA A 55 -16.60 18.65 -14.78
C ALA A 55 -17.26 17.84 -15.90
N LYS A 56 -17.22 16.49 -15.81
CA LYS A 56 -17.92 15.57 -16.72
C LYS A 56 -19.34 15.22 -16.25
N GLY A 57 -19.76 15.70 -15.08
CA GLY A 57 -21.10 15.52 -14.55
C GLY A 57 -21.25 14.43 -13.49
N HIS A 58 -20.15 13.79 -13.06
CA HIS A 58 -20.17 12.86 -11.92
C HIS A 58 -20.49 13.60 -10.62
N ARG A 59 -21.23 12.94 -9.72
CA ARG A 59 -21.64 13.49 -8.43
C ARG A 59 -21.14 12.61 -7.30
N PHE A 60 -20.19 13.15 -6.55
CA PHE A 60 -19.61 12.50 -5.38
C PHE A 60 -20.54 12.62 -4.16
N ALA A 61 -20.72 11.51 -3.46
CA ALA A 61 -21.44 11.39 -2.19
C ALA A 61 -20.52 11.50 -0.96
N THR A 62 -19.23 11.27 -1.11
CA THR A 62 -18.22 11.32 -0.03
C THR A 62 -17.16 12.39 -0.32
N ARG A 63 -16.15 12.52 0.55
CA ARG A 63 -14.90 13.23 0.26
C ARG A 63 -13.69 12.29 0.26
N SER A 64 -13.93 10.98 0.33
CA SER A 64 -12.86 9.99 0.30
C SER A 64 -12.29 9.91 -1.11
N ASP A 65 -10.98 9.77 -1.14
CA ASP A 65 -10.20 9.38 -2.31
C ASP A 65 -10.70 8.07 -2.96
N THR A 66 -11.27 7.15 -2.18
CA THR A 66 -11.84 5.88 -2.66
C THR A 66 -12.87 6.08 -3.78
N GLU A 67 -13.71 7.11 -3.68
CA GLU A 67 -14.87 7.28 -4.57
C GLU A 67 -14.48 7.62 -6.01
N VAL A 68 -13.28 8.19 -6.23
CA VAL A 68 -12.81 8.45 -7.60
C VAL A 68 -12.69 7.14 -8.40
N LEU A 69 -12.52 6.00 -7.75
CA LEU A 69 -12.35 4.70 -8.42
C LEU A 69 -13.62 4.27 -9.16
N VAL A 70 -14.81 4.45 -8.58
CA VAL A 70 -16.06 4.04 -9.24
C VAL A 70 -16.38 4.94 -10.43
N HIS A 71 -16.16 6.25 -10.31
CA HIS A 71 -16.39 7.20 -11.40
C HIS A 71 -15.34 7.09 -12.52
N LEU A 72 -14.05 6.86 -12.19
CA LEU A 72 -13.05 6.58 -13.22
C LEU A 72 -13.33 5.28 -13.95
N TRP A 73 -13.90 4.28 -13.27
CA TRP A 73 -14.33 3.05 -13.92
C TRP A 73 -15.44 3.28 -14.94
N GLU A 74 -16.41 4.14 -14.64
CA GLU A 74 -17.47 4.50 -15.60
C GLU A 74 -16.90 5.16 -16.88
N GLU A 75 -15.86 5.97 -16.73
CA GLU A 75 -15.24 6.71 -17.83
C GLU A 75 -14.24 5.89 -18.64
N HIS A 76 -13.48 5.01 -17.99
CA HIS A 76 -12.26 4.42 -18.55
C HIS A 76 -12.20 2.89 -18.40
N GLY A 77 -13.12 2.30 -17.62
CA GLY A 77 -13.06 0.89 -17.27
C GLY A 77 -11.67 0.50 -16.73
N PRO A 78 -11.07 -0.61 -17.17
CA PRO A 78 -9.76 -1.07 -16.72
C PRO A 78 -8.62 -0.04 -16.86
N GLU A 79 -8.72 0.87 -17.83
CA GLU A 79 -7.67 1.86 -18.08
C GLU A 79 -7.58 2.92 -16.97
N LEU A 80 -8.51 2.93 -16.01
CA LEU A 80 -8.46 3.83 -14.85
C LEU A 80 -7.13 3.74 -14.10
N VAL A 81 -6.51 2.56 -14.05
CA VAL A 81 -5.24 2.32 -13.34
C VAL A 81 -4.10 3.20 -13.87
N GLN A 82 -4.15 3.61 -15.13
CA GLN A 82 -3.15 4.51 -15.73
C GLN A 82 -3.23 5.93 -15.17
N ARG A 83 -4.37 6.32 -14.61
CA ARG A 83 -4.64 7.66 -14.09
C ARG A 83 -4.34 7.81 -12.60
N LEU A 84 -4.16 6.69 -11.90
CA LEU A 84 -3.96 6.67 -10.46
C LEU A 84 -2.49 6.98 -10.12
N ASN A 85 -2.31 7.93 -9.20
CA ASN A 85 -1.07 8.11 -8.46
C ASN A 85 -1.36 7.76 -7.00
N GLY A 86 -0.86 6.63 -6.50
CA GLY A 86 -1.25 6.12 -5.20
C GLY A 86 -0.52 4.86 -4.80
N MET A 87 -0.73 4.44 -3.55
CA MET A 87 -0.51 3.06 -3.11
C MET A 87 -1.88 2.39 -3.01
N PHE A 88 -2.09 1.24 -3.63
CA PHE A 88 -3.45 0.70 -3.74
C PHE A 88 -3.51 -0.79 -4.02
N ALA A 89 -4.50 -1.41 -3.40
CA ALA A 89 -5.11 -2.66 -3.79
C ALA A 89 -6.62 -2.48 -3.71
N PHE A 90 -7.35 -2.68 -4.81
CA PHE A 90 -8.82 -2.54 -4.81
C PHE A 90 -9.51 -3.64 -5.60
N CYS A 91 -10.80 -3.80 -5.31
CA CYS A 91 -11.74 -4.63 -6.04
C CYS A 91 -12.92 -3.75 -6.47
N ILE A 92 -13.10 -3.58 -7.78
CA ILE A 92 -14.29 -2.96 -8.36
C ILE A 92 -15.20 -4.06 -8.90
N HIS A 93 -16.51 -3.94 -8.65
CA HIS A 93 -17.53 -4.80 -9.22
C HIS A 93 -18.51 -3.99 -10.05
N ASP A 94 -18.59 -4.31 -11.34
CA ASP A 94 -19.54 -3.73 -12.27
C ASP A 94 -20.65 -4.74 -12.55
N ARG A 95 -21.84 -4.46 -12.01
CA ARG A 95 -23.02 -5.32 -12.10
C ARG A 95 -23.59 -5.36 -13.53
N ARG A 96 -23.41 -4.29 -14.32
CA ARG A 96 -23.88 -4.21 -15.70
C ARG A 96 -23.05 -5.13 -16.60
N GLN A 97 -21.74 -5.16 -16.36
CA GLN A 97 -20.79 -5.97 -17.12
C GLN A 97 -20.57 -7.37 -16.54
N ARG A 98 -21.14 -7.69 -15.36
CA ARG A 98 -20.86 -8.92 -14.59
C ARG A 98 -19.35 -9.15 -14.45
N ARG A 99 -18.67 -8.10 -14.01
CA ARG A 99 -17.21 -8.00 -14.05
C ARG A 99 -16.67 -7.59 -12.69
N THR A 100 -15.67 -8.33 -12.23
CA THR A 100 -14.92 -8.00 -11.01
C THR A 100 -13.47 -7.74 -11.41
N PHE A 101 -12.94 -6.61 -10.98
CA PHE A 101 -11.63 -6.13 -11.36
C PHE A 101 -10.79 -5.86 -10.11
N LEU A 102 -9.73 -6.65 -9.95
CA LEU A 102 -8.76 -6.54 -8.87
C LEU A 102 -7.50 -5.86 -9.41
N ALA A 103 -7.04 -4.78 -8.80
CA ALA A 103 -5.82 -4.11 -9.25
C ALA A 103 -4.91 -3.72 -8.11
N ARG A 104 -3.61 -3.70 -8.42
CA ARG A 104 -2.54 -3.35 -7.49
C ARG A 104 -1.66 -2.24 -8.06
N ASP A 105 -1.16 -1.38 -7.18
CA ASP A 105 -0.31 -0.24 -7.53
C ASP A 105 1.01 -0.63 -8.21
N ARG A 106 1.65 0.37 -8.82
CA ARG A 106 2.86 0.23 -9.66
C ARG A 106 3.96 -0.59 -9.00
N LEU A 107 4.19 -0.36 -7.70
CA LEU A 107 5.31 -0.97 -6.96
C LEU A 107 4.84 -2.07 -6.00
N GLY A 108 3.54 -2.36 -5.96
CA GLY A 108 2.97 -3.38 -5.08
C GLY A 108 3.04 -3.01 -3.61
N ILE A 109 2.94 -1.73 -3.26
CA ILE A 109 3.00 -1.25 -1.87
C ILE A 109 1.90 -1.89 -1.03
N LYS A 110 0.67 -1.94 -1.56
CA LYS A 110 -0.46 -2.60 -0.88
C LYS A 110 -0.59 -4.05 -1.33
N PRO A 111 -0.60 -5.04 -0.41
CA PRO A 111 -0.68 -6.45 -0.78
C PRO A 111 -2.06 -6.85 -1.30
N LEU A 112 -2.07 -7.81 -2.23
CA LEU A 112 -3.29 -8.40 -2.77
C LEU A 112 -3.02 -9.83 -3.27
N TYR A 113 -3.63 -10.79 -2.60
CA TYR A 113 -3.50 -12.22 -2.88
C TYR A 113 -4.80 -12.80 -3.41
N TRP A 114 -4.70 -13.86 -4.20
CA TRP A 114 -5.86 -14.56 -4.74
C TRP A 114 -5.59 -16.05 -4.97
N VAL A 115 -6.67 -16.82 -5.04
CA VAL A 115 -6.72 -18.24 -5.40
C VAL A 115 -7.85 -18.42 -6.41
N ALA A 116 -7.57 -19.06 -7.55
CA ALA A 116 -8.62 -19.55 -8.43
C ALA A 116 -9.01 -20.98 -8.06
N GLN A 117 -10.31 -21.22 -8.03
CA GLN A 117 -10.94 -22.52 -7.86
C GLN A 117 -11.83 -22.79 -9.08
N GLU A 118 -12.44 -23.97 -9.13
CA GLU A 118 -13.25 -24.39 -10.29
C GLU A 118 -14.44 -23.45 -10.56
N ASP A 119 -15.06 -22.90 -9.52
CA ASP A 119 -16.29 -22.11 -9.60
C ASP A 119 -16.16 -20.68 -9.06
N LYS A 120 -15.02 -20.32 -8.45
CA LYS A 120 -14.83 -19.01 -7.81
C LYS A 120 -13.38 -18.56 -7.74
N VAL A 121 -13.21 -17.29 -7.40
CA VAL A 121 -11.94 -16.68 -7.04
C VAL A 121 -12.07 -16.14 -5.63
N VAL A 122 -11.13 -16.50 -4.76
CA VAL A 122 -11.03 -15.95 -3.41
C VAL A 122 -9.85 -14.97 -3.40
N PHE A 123 -10.01 -13.80 -2.79
CA PHE A 123 -8.96 -12.79 -2.70
C PHE A 123 -8.93 -12.14 -1.31
N ALA A 124 -7.77 -11.64 -0.91
CA ALA A 124 -7.59 -10.92 0.35
C ALA A 124 -6.33 -10.04 0.30
N SER A 125 -6.27 -9.01 1.15
CA SER A 125 -5.05 -8.22 1.34
C SER A 125 -3.97 -8.96 2.12
N GLU A 126 -4.31 -10.01 2.86
CA GLU A 126 -3.38 -10.75 3.72
C GLU A 126 -3.49 -12.26 3.50
N LEU A 127 -2.35 -12.96 3.58
CA LEU A 127 -2.30 -14.42 3.51
C LEU A 127 -3.08 -15.07 4.65
N ALA A 128 -3.03 -14.53 5.87
CA ALA A 128 -3.81 -15.04 7.02
C ALA A 128 -5.29 -15.15 6.71
N VAL A 129 -5.88 -14.05 6.26
CA VAL A 129 -7.31 -13.99 5.91
C VAL A 129 -7.65 -14.95 4.78
N LEU A 130 -6.80 -15.03 3.75
CA LEU A 130 -7.01 -15.92 2.62
C LEU A 130 -6.99 -17.40 3.01
N LEU A 131 -6.06 -17.79 3.88
CA LEU A 131 -5.86 -19.18 4.32
C LEU A 131 -6.88 -19.63 5.36
N ASP A 132 -7.58 -18.71 6.02
CA ASP A 132 -8.70 -19.02 6.91
C ASP A 132 -9.99 -19.37 6.14
N HIS A 133 -10.02 -19.13 4.81
CA HIS A 133 -11.14 -19.54 3.97
C HIS A 133 -11.18 -21.09 3.86
N PRO A 134 -12.32 -21.76 4.12
CA PRO A 134 -12.39 -23.21 4.27
C PRO A 134 -11.95 -24.00 3.02
N ASP A 135 -12.14 -23.41 1.84
CA ASP A 135 -11.77 -24.06 0.58
C ASP A 135 -10.31 -23.79 0.16
N VAL A 136 -9.58 -22.90 0.84
CA VAL A 136 -8.19 -22.57 0.48
C VAL A 136 -7.24 -23.49 1.25
N ARG A 137 -6.39 -24.22 0.52
CA ARG A 137 -5.44 -25.16 1.14
C ARG A 137 -4.10 -24.49 1.44
N ALA A 138 -3.67 -24.58 2.70
CA ALA A 138 -2.35 -24.12 3.14
C ALA A 138 -1.22 -25.13 2.78
N GLU A 139 -1.15 -25.59 1.54
CA GLU A 139 -0.08 -26.49 1.08
C GLU A 139 1.18 -25.68 0.74
N VAL A 140 2.27 -25.93 1.47
CA VAL A 140 3.56 -25.29 1.21
C VAL A 140 4.14 -25.76 -0.13
N ASN A 141 4.63 -24.82 -0.92
CA ASN A 141 5.41 -25.11 -2.12
C ASN A 141 6.91 -25.28 -1.75
N PRO A 142 7.49 -26.49 -1.87
CA PRO A 142 8.89 -26.72 -1.50
C PRO A 142 9.89 -25.87 -2.31
N GLU A 143 9.60 -25.60 -3.58
CA GLU A 143 10.46 -24.78 -4.43
C GLU A 143 10.45 -23.31 -3.97
N ALA A 144 9.26 -22.79 -3.65
CA ALA A 144 9.12 -21.43 -3.12
C ALA A 144 9.77 -21.30 -1.74
N LEU A 145 9.73 -22.37 -0.92
CA LEU A 145 10.41 -22.40 0.38
C LEU A 145 11.94 -22.33 0.22
N VAL A 146 12.51 -23.11 -0.70
CA VAL A 146 13.95 -23.06 -1.01
C VAL A 146 14.32 -21.68 -1.53
N GLU A 147 13.57 -21.15 -2.48
CA GLU A 147 13.78 -19.81 -3.04
C GLU A 147 13.75 -18.74 -1.95
N MET A 148 12.75 -18.79 -1.07
CA MET A 148 12.63 -17.89 0.07
C MET A 148 13.86 -17.95 0.98
N PHE A 149 14.37 -19.13 1.32
CA PHE A 149 15.59 -19.24 2.13
C PHE A 149 16.86 -18.77 1.41
N CYS A 150 16.92 -18.89 0.08
CA CYS A 150 18.06 -18.43 -0.70
C CYS A 150 18.04 -16.93 -0.98
N LEU A 151 16.86 -16.34 -1.19
CA LEU A 151 16.70 -14.97 -1.69
C LEU A 151 16.03 -14.03 -0.70
N GLN A 152 15.48 -14.54 0.41
CA GLN A 152 14.64 -13.82 1.37
C GLN A 152 13.27 -13.37 0.83
N TYR A 153 12.90 -13.77 -0.39
CA TYR A 153 11.59 -13.53 -1.00
C TYR A 153 11.24 -14.64 -2.02
N VAL A 154 9.99 -14.68 -2.47
CA VAL A 154 9.53 -15.54 -3.57
C VAL A 154 9.27 -14.68 -4.81
N SER A 155 9.84 -15.03 -5.96
CA SER A 155 9.74 -14.21 -7.16
C SER A 155 8.41 -14.37 -7.93
N GLY A 156 8.06 -13.33 -8.68
CA GLY A 156 6.93 -13.31 -9.58
C GLY A 156 5.60 -13.19 -8.84
N SER A 157 4.62 -14.01 -9.24
CA SER A 157 3.29 -14.07 -8.59
C SER A 157 3.13 -15.23 -7.62
N ARG A 158 4.19 -16.03 -7.40
CA ARG A 158 4.13 -17.17 -6.47
C ARG A 158 4.22 -16.69 -5.04
N THR A 159 3.67 -17.48 -4.13
CA THR A 159 3.84 -17.29 -2.69
C THR A 159 4.44 -18.56 -2.09
N LEU A 160 4.60 -18.60 -0.76
CA LEU A 160 4.98 -19.81 -0.03
C LEU A 160 3.98 -20.97 -0.24
N TYR A 161 2.73 -20.67 -0.58
CA TYR A 161 1.67 -21.64 -0.72
C TYR A 161 1.41 -21.98 -2.20
N ARG A 162 1.23 -23.27 -2.51
CA ARG A 162 1.18 -23.80 -3.89
C ARG A 162 0.10 -23.11 -4.74
N GLU A 163 -1.10 -22.98 -4.17
CA GLU A 163 -2.29 -22.47 -4.87
C GLU A 163 -2.45 -20.95 -4.77
N VAL A 164 -1.80 -20.31 -3.79
CA VAL A 164 -1.94 -18.88 -3.57
C VAL A 164 -1.02 -18.11 -4.51
N ARG A 165 -1.62 -17.10 -5.15
CA ARG A 165 -0.93 -16.16 -6.02
C ARG A 165 -1.03 -14.75 -5.47
N GLU A 166 -0.02 -13.96 -5.74
CA GLU A 166 -0.01 -12.52 -5.48
C GLU A 166 -0.26 -11.77 -6.78
N VAL A 167 -1.11 -10.73 -6.75
CA VAL A 167 -1.23 -9.80 -7.89
C VAL A 167 0.09 -9.05 -7.98
N ARG A 168 0.79 -9.17 -9.11
CA ARG A 168 2.10 -8.54 -9.28
C ARG A 168 2.01 -7.00 -9.15
N PRO A 169 3.10 -6.33 -8.73
CA PRO A 169 3.23 -4.88 -8.88
C PRO A 169 2.84 -4.44 -10.29
N GLY A 170 2.05 -3.38 -10.40
CA GLY A 170 1.62 -2.82 -11.68
C GLY A 170 0.75 -3.77 -12.50
N ALA A 171 0.02 -4.69 -11.87
CA ALA A 171 -0.85 -5.64 -12.56
C ALA A 171 -2.30 -5.61 -12.03
N PHE A 172 -3.19 -6.23 -12.80
CA PHE A 172 -4.58 -6.48 -12.42
C PHE A 172 -5.01 -7.91 -12.74
N VAL A 173 -6.06 -8.37 -12.06
CA VAL A 173 -6.83 -9.58 -12.36
C VAL A 173 -8.25 -9.16 -12.70
N ASP A 174 -8.67 -9.50 -13.91
CA ASP A 174 -9.96 -9.16 -14.48
C ASP A 174 -10.80 -10.43 -14.64
N ILE A 175 -11.93 -10.48 -13.93
CA ILE A 175 -12.82 -11.62 -13.87
C ILE A 175 -14.13 -11.23 -14.53
N ARG A 176 -14.43 -11.85 -15.67
CA ARG A 176 -15.62 -11.55 -16.45
C ARG A 176 -16.19 -12.83 -17.06
N ASP A 177 -17.49 -13.06 -16.90
CA ASP A 177 -18.20 -14.20 -17.50
C ASP A 177 -17.51 -15.55 -17.20
N GLY A 178 -17.01 -15.72 -15.97
CA GLY A 178 -16.29 -16.92 -15.52
C GLY A 178 -14.86 -17.05 -16.04
N ARG A 179 -14.35 -16.07 -16.80
CA ARG A 179 -12.98 -16.04 -17.31
C ARG A 179 -12.11 -15.12 -16.45
N LEU A 180 -10.94 -15.61 -16.11
CA LEU A 180 -9.91 -14.87 -15.39
C LEU A 180 -8.80 -14.49 -16.36
N ASN A 181 -8.53 -13.19 -16.46
CA ASN A 181 -7.44 -12.62 -17.24
C ASN A 181 -6.54 -11.81 -16.31
N HIS A 182 -5.23 -11.94 -16.46
CA HIS A 182 -4.27 -11.18 -15.67
C HIS A 182 -3.34 -10.42 -16.61
N GLN A 183 -3.13 -9.13 -16.37
CA GLN A 183 -2.31 -8.30 -17.23
C GLN A 183 -1.47 -7.32 -16.42
N SER A 184 -0.30 -7.01 -16.94
CA SER A 184 0.51 -5.89 -16.48
C SER A 184 -0.02 -4.61 -17.12
N TRP A 185 -0.23 -3.58 -16.31
CA TRP A 185 -0.56 -2.23 -16.75
C TRP A 185 0.60 -1.26 -16.54
N TRP A 186 1.60 -1.61 -15.74
CA TRP A 186 2.80 -0.82 -15.52
C TRP A 186 4.03 -1.72 -15.34
N GLU A 187 5.15 -1.30 -15.93
CA GLU A 187 6.46 -1.93 -15.73
C GLU A 187 7.48 -0.85 -15.38
N LEU A 188 8.51 -1.23 -14.63
CA LEU A 188 9.60 -0.32 -14.30
C LEU A 188 10.28 0.14 -15.59
N PRO A 189 10.33 1.45 -15.89
CA PRO A 189 10.96 1.94 -17.10
C PRO A 189 12.42 1.48 -17.17
N GLN A 190 12.82 0.90 -18.30
CA GLN A 190 14.22 0.59 -18.53
C GLN A 190 14.98 1.89 -18.75
N ASN A 191 16.13 2.02 -18.10
CA ASN A 191 17.05 3.12 -18.36
C ASN A 191 17.79 2.82 -19.67
N GLU A 192 17.13 3.03 -20.81
CA GLU A 192 17.69 2.74 -22.14
C GLU A 192 18.81 3.71 -22.57
N GLY A 193 19.30 4.56 -21.65
CA GLY A 193 20.22 5.65 -21.98
C GLY A 193 19.48 6.72 -22.76
N SER A 194 18.99 7.74 -22.07
CA SER A 194 18.24 8.83 -22.71
C SER A 194 19.01 9.42 -23.90
N ALA A 195 18.34 9.57 -25.05
CA ALA A 195 18.81 10.35 -26.19
C ALA A 195 18.85 11.87 -25.92
N ASP A 196 18.47 12.29 -24.70
CA ASP A 196 18.53 13.67 -24.25
C ASP A 196 19.97 14.18 -24.17
N ALA A 197 20.15 15.46 -24.49
CA ALA A 197 21.40 16.16 -24.28
C ALA A 197 21.88 15.97 -22.82
N PRO A 198 23.20 15.86 -22.58
CA PRO A 198 23.73 15.70 -21.24
C PRO A 198 23.23 16.81 -20.31
N ARG A 199 22.28 16.50 -19.41
CA ARG A 199 21.86 17.41 -18.34
C ARG A 199 22.93 17.42 -17.26
N ASP A 200 23.35 18.61 -16.84
CA ASP A 200 24.34 18.77 -15.78
C ASP A 200 23.81 18.23 -14.43
N ALA A 201 24.74 17.83 -13.56
CA ALA A 201 24.40 17.22 -12.28
C ALA A 201 23.58 18.15 -11.37
N GLY A 202 23.77 19.47 -11.47
CA GLY A 202 23.03 20.47 -10.69
C GLY A 202 21.56 20.52 -11.08
N SER A 203 21.26 20.55 -12.38
CA SER A 203 19.89 20.49 -12.91
C SER A 203 19.16 19.22 -12.46
N ARG A 204 19.83 18.06 -12.56
CA ARG A 204 19.26 16.77 -12.10
C ARG A 204 18.99 16.75 -10.59
N ALA A 205 19.91 17.28 -9.79
CA ALA A 205 19.73 17.38 -8.35
C ALA A 205 18.56 18.30 -7.97
N GLN A 206 18.37 19.40 -8.70
CA GLN A 206 17.24 20.31 -8.48
C GLN A 206 15.90 19.66 -8.84
N GLU A 207 15.84 18.97 -9.98
CA GLU A 207 14.65 18.20 -10.39
C GLU A 207 14.31 17.12 -9.37
N LEU A 208 15.30 16.35 -8.89
CA LEU A 208 15.08 15.34 -7.85
C LEU A 208 14.50 15.97 -6.56
N ARG A 209 15.02 17.12 -6.11
CA ARG A 209 14.48 17.82 -4.94
C ARG A 209 13.03 18.23 -5.13
N GLN A 210 12.68 18.75 -6.31
CA GLN A 210 11.30 19.16 -6.63
C GLN A 210 10.35 17.95 -6.67
N LEU A 211 10.78 16.84 -7.29
CA LEU A 211 9.99 15.61 -7.35
C LEU A 211 9.81 14.99 -5.96
N LEU A 212 10.85 14.97 -5.12
CA LEU A 212 10.75 14.49 -3.74
C LEU A 212 9.82 15.37 -2.89
N ALA A 213 9.96 16.70 -2.98
CA ALA A 213 9.07 17.62 -2.28
C ALA A 213 7.61 17.44 -2.71
N SER A 214 7.37 17.30 -4.02
CA SER A 214 6.03 17.01 -4.55
C SER A 214 5.49 15.68 -4.04
N ALA A 215 6.29 14.62 -4.07
CA ALA A 215 5.89 13.29 -3.60
C ALA A 215 5.54 13.27 -2.11
N VAL A 216 6.27 14.03 -1.28
CA VAL A 216 5.97 14.21 0.14
C VAL A 216 4.69 15.02 0.33
N ALA A 217 4.53 16.15 -0.39
CA ALA A 217 3.32 16.97 -0.31
C ALA A 217 2.04 16.16 -0.59
N TYR A 218 2.05 15.33 -1.64
CA TYR A 218 0.95 14.42 -1.97
C TYR A 218 0.58 13.44 -0.85
N ARG A 219 1.53 13.08 0.02
CA ARG A 219 1.35 12.15 1.16
C ARG A 219 1.03 12.87 2.47
N THR A 220 0.86 14.19 2.45
CA THR A 220 0.49 14.98 3.64
C THR A 220 -1.02 15.19 3.76
N VAL A 221 -1.80 14.83 2.73
CA VAL A 221 -3.26 14.98 2.74
C VAL A 221 -3.87 13.91 3.64
N SER A 222 -4.35 14.31 4.82
CA SER A 222 -4.93 13.42 5.83
C SER A 222 -5.90 14.19 6.73
N ASP A 223 -7.02 13.57 7.12
CA ASP A 223 -7.96 14.12 8.12
C ASP A 223 -7.62 13.64 9.55
N VAL A 224 -6.58 12.82 9.71
CA VAL A 224 -6.08 12.30 10.99
C VAL A 224 -4.61 12.68 11.20
N PRO A 225 -4.10 12.67 12.45
CA PRO A 225 -2.70 13.00 12.73
C PRO A 225 -1.72 12.15 11.92
N LEU A 226 -0.69 12.80 11.39
CA LEU A 226 0.41 12.16 10.67
C LEU A 226 1.66 12.08 11.55
N GLY A 227 2.38 10.98 11.42
CA GLY A 227 3.70 10.78 12.00
C GLY A 227 4.60 10.00 11.04
N MET A 228 5.87 9.88 11.40
CA MET A 228 6.83 9.11 10.62
C MET A 228 7.82 8.33 11.50
N PHE A 229 8.34 7.24 10.96
CA PHE A 229 9.48 6.56 11.55
C PHE A 229 10.78 7.26 11.14
N LEU A 230 11.65 7.51 12.12
CA LEU A 230 12.93 8.18 11.95
C LEU A 230 14.05 7.24 12.38
N SER A 231 15.05 7.04 11.52
CA SER A 231 16.17 6.12 11.77
C SER A 231 17.53 6.83 11.80
N GLY A 232 17.58 8.16 11.69
CA GLY A 232 18.84 8.90 11.59
C GLY A 232 19.61 8.72 10.27
N GLY A 233 19.20 7.79 9.41
CA GLY A 233 19.68 7.65 8.04
C GLY A 233 19.27 8.83 7.14
N LEU A 234 19.96 8.98 6.01
CA LEU A 234 19.74 10.09 5.08
C LEU A 234 18.30 10.12 4.55
N ASP A 235 17.72 8.96 4.24
CA ASP A 235 16.39 8.87 3.62
C ASP A 235 15.30 9.42 4.54
N SER A 236 15.21 8.88 5.77
CA SER A 236 14.23 9.36 6.76
C SER A 236 14.50 10.81 7.18
N SER A 237 15.77 11.26 7.16
CA SER A 237 16.13 12.66 7.40
C SER A 237 15.60 13.60 6.31
N ILE A 238 15.70 13.22 5.04
CA ILE A 238 15.16 14.00 3.92
C ILE A 238 13.63 14.09 4.04
N ILE A 239 12.95 12.98 4.34
CA ILE A 239 11.50 12.98 4.52
C ILE A 239 11.09 13.86 5.71
N CYS A 240 11.79 13.78 6.84
CA CYS A 240 11.54 14.65 8.00
C CYS A 240 11.69 16.13 7.64
N ALA A 241 12.76 16.48 6.93
CA ALA A 241 13.01 17.86 6.48
C ALA A 241 11.88 18.38 5.57
N LEU A 242 11.44 17.54 4.62
CA LEU A 242 10.38 17.90 3.68
C LEU A 242 9.01 17.99 4.37
N LEU A 243 8.68 17.08 5.30
CA LEU A 243 7.44 17.15 6.08
C LEU A 243 7.40 18.40 6.96
N ALA A 244 8.52 18.75 7.59
CA ALA A 244 8.61 19.95 8.42
C ALA A 244 8.36 21.25 7.61
N GLN A 245 8.70 21.27 6.31
CA GLN A 245 8.41 22.41 5.43
C GLN A 245 6.93 22.57 5.07
N HIS A 246 6.17 21.46 5.08
CA HIS A 246 4.76 21.46 4.70
C HIS A 246 3.80 21.49 5.90
N SER A 247 4.33 21.37 7.13
CA SER A 247 3.52 21.29 8.35
C SER A 247 3.58 22.59 9.16
N ASN A 248 2.40 23.05 9.61
CA ASN A 248 2.29 24.16 10.57
C ASN A 248 2.42 23.69 12.03
N ARG A 249 2.68 22.40 12.25
CA ARG A 249 2.87 21.78 13.57
C ARG A 249 4.14 20.91 13.56
N PRO A 250 4.79 20.71 14.72
CA PRO A 250 5.88 19.75 14.82
C PRO A 250 5.49 18.38 14.24
N VAL A 251 6.34 17.83 13.38
CA VAL A 251 6.16 16.47 12.84
C VAL A 251 6.35 15.48 13.98
N GLN A 252 5.41 14.54 14.16
CA GLN A 252 5.57 13.46 15.12
C GLN A 252 6.55 12.43 14.54
N THR A 253 7.64 12.17 15.26
CA THR A 253 8.69 11.24 14.82
C THR A 253 8.90 10.15 15.86
N PHE A 254 9.03 8.91 15.40
CA PHE A 254 9.18 7.75 16.27
C PHE A 254 10.43 6.96 15.87
N SER A 255 11.25 6.61 16.86
CA SER A 255 12.45 5.81 16.68
C SER A 255 12.49 4.65 17.67
N VAL A 256 13.12 3.57 17.26
CA VAL A 256 13.44 2.44 18.13
C VAL A 256 14.94 2.44 18.41
N GLY A 257 15.32 2.20 19.67
CA GLY A 257 16.70 1.97 20.09
C GLY A 257 16.85 0.63 20.79
N PHE A 258 18.08 0.13 20.84
CA PHE A 258 18.38 -1.23 21.30
C PHE A 258 19.25 -1.21 22.55
N ASP A 259 18.72 -1.72 23.66
CA ASP A 259 19.43 -1.76 24.94
C ASP A 259 20.69 -2.64 24.86
N GLY A 260 21.81 -2.11 25.38
CA GLY A 260 23.11 -2.79 25.37
C GLY A 260 23.73 -3.01 23.98
N GLN A 261 23.18 -2.41 22.92
CA GLN A 261 23.59 -2.64 21.52
C GLN A 261 23.93 -1.33 20.79
N PRO A 262 24.96 -0.58 21.23
CA PRO A 262 25.27 0.76 20.69
C PRO A 262 25.62 0.76 19.19
N ALA A 263 26.09 -0.37 18.65
CA ALA A 263 26.41 -0.50 17.22
C ALA A 263 25.17 -0.47 16.30
N PHE A 264 23.98 -0.69 16.85
CA PHE A 264 22.71 -0.72 16.13
C PHE A 264 21.78 0.42 16.55
N ASP A 265 22.27 1.34 17.39
CA ASP A 265 21.46 2.39 18.00
C ASP A 265 21.63 3.72 17.25
N GLU A 266 20.60 4.08 16.48
CA GLU A 266 20.60 5.29 15.65
C GLU A 266 19.96 6.50 16.35
N ARG A 267 19.58 6.37 17.63
CA ARG A 267 18.83 7.41 18.36
C ARG A 267 19.54 8.74 18.44
N GLU A 268 20.86 8.77 18.60
CA GLU A 268 21.61 10.04 18.63
C GLU A 268 21.47 10.83 17.31
N HIS A 269 21.52 10.12 16.18
CA HIS A 269 21.31 10.71 14.86
C HIS A 269 19.85 11.14 14.67
N ALA A 270 18.89 10.30 15.09
CA ALA A 270 17.48 10.63 15.04
C ALA A 270 17.14 11.89 15.86
N ARG A 271 17.66 12.03 17.09
CA ARG A 271 17.53 13.25 17.91
C ARG A 271 18.12 14.47 17.23
N ALA A 272 19.30 14.33 16.62
CA ALA A 272 19.95 15.44 15.94
C ALA A 272 19.08 15.96 14.77
N VAL A 273 18.54 15.04 13.97
CA VAL A 273 17.64 15.36 12.85
C VAL A 273 16.33 15.97 13.36
N ALA A 274 15.70 15.36 14.36
CA ALA A 274 14.46 15.87 14.94
C ALA A 274 14.65 17.28 15.51
N GLY A 275 15.75 17.52 16.23
CA GLY A 275 16.11 18.84 16.76
C GLY A 275 16.36 19.87 15.65
N ALA A 276 17.03 19.47 14.55
CA ALA A 276 17.30 20.36 13.43
C ALA A 276 16.03 20.84 12.70
N PHE A 277 14.97 20.02 12.70
CA PHE A 277 13.70 20.33 12.02
C PHE A 277 12.53 20.61 12.97
N GLY A 278 12.79 20.73 14.28
CA GLY A 278 11.77 21.04 15.28
C GLY A 278 10.66 19.98 15.39
N ALA A 279 10.98 18.72 15.13
CA ALA A 279 10.05 17.60 15.26
C ALA A 279 9.78 17.25 16.73
N GLU A 280 8.59 16.73 17.00
CA GLU A 280 8.26 16.13 18.30
C GLU A 280 8.71 14.66 18.27
N HIS A 281 9.73 14.32 19.06
CA HIS A 281 10.47 13.07 18.94
C HIS A 281 10.20 12.10 20.08
N HIS A 282 9.83 10.87 19.72
CA HIS A 282 9.51 9.79 20.64
C HIS A 282 10.45 8.62 20.41
N GLU A 283 11.05 8.12 21.49
CA GLU A 283 11.97 6.99 21.45
C GLU A 283 11.42 5.82 22.25
N LEU A 284 11.43 4.64 21.62
CA LEU A 284 11.16 3.38 22.28
C LEU A 284 12.48 2.60 22.41
N VAL A 285 12.84 2.20 23.63
CA VAL A 285 14.02 1.37 23.87
C VAL A 285 13.59 -0.06 24.15
N VAL A 286 14.18 -1.01 23.42
CA VAL A 286 13.85 -2.43 23.52
C VAL A 286 15.12 -3.27 23.65
N SER A 287 15.01 -4.36 24.41
CA SER A 287 16.01 -5.41 24.45
C SER A 287 15.76 -6.46 23.36
N ALA A 288 16.78 -7.23 22.99
CA ALA A 288 16.64 -8.34 22.03
C ALA A 288 15.59 -9.38 22.47
N VAL A 289 15.45 -9.60 23.79
CA VAL A 289 14.45 -10.52 24.35
C VAL A 289 13.03 -10.02 24.07
N GLN A 290 12.75 -8.75 24.37
CA GLN A 290 11.43 -8.15 24.13
C GLN A 290 11.04 -8.17 22.65
N ILE A 291 12.01 -7.97 21.76
CA ILE A 291 11.76 -8.08 20.31
C ILE A 291 11.41 -9.52 19.93
N ALA A 292 12.18 -10.50 20.42
CA ALA A 292 11.98 -11.91 20.09
C ALA A 292 10.63 -12.45 20.59
N GLU A 293 10.08 -11.93 21.68
CA GLU A 293 8.76 -12.28 22.20
C GLU A 293 7.63 -12.02 21.20
N HIS A 294 7.81 -11.10 20.26
CA HIS A 294 6.82 -10.80 19.23
C HIS A 294 6.87 -11.74 18.01
N LEU A 295 7.92 -12.56 17.89
CA LEU A 295 8.13 -13.41 16.71
C LEU A 295 6.96 -14.37 16.43
N PRO A 296 6.39 -15.10 17.43
CA PRO A 296 5.25 -15.99 17.16
C PRO A 296 4.02 -15.26 16.63
N GLN A 297 3.74 -14.07 17.18
CA GLN A 297 2.60 -13.25 16.74
C GLN A 297 2.81 -12.73 15.32
N LEU A 298 4.01 -12.23 15.02
CA LEU A 298 4.35 -11.73 13.68
C LEU A 298 4.25 -12.85 12.63
N ILE A 299 4.78 -14.06 12.92
CA ILE A 299 4.65 -15.22 12.03
C ILE A 299 3.18 -15.59 11.83
N ALA A 300 2.35 -15.52 12.87
CA ALA A 300 0.92 -15.80 12.75
C ALA A 300 0.21 -14.82 11.80
N HIS A 301 0.54 -13.52 11.84
CA HIS A 301 0.00 -12.52 10.93
C HIS A 301 0.52 -12.68 9.50
N LEU A 302 1.83 -12.86 9.34
CA LEU A 302 2.45 -12.98 8.02
C LEU A 302 2.09 -14.29 7.31
N ARG A 303 1.83 -15.37 8.07
CA ARG A 303 1.73 -16.75 7.58
C ARG A 303 2.94 -17.16 6.74
N ALA A 304 4.10 -16.62 7.08
CA ALA A 304 5.36 -16.90 6.43
C ALA A 304 6.51 -16.70 7.43
N PRO A 305 7.68 -17.33 7.19
CA PRO A 305 8.90 -17.00 7.92
C PRO A 305 9.24 -15.51 7.82
N VAL A 306 9.79 -14.94 8.90
CA VAL A 306 10.31 -13.58 8.90
C VAL A 306 11.66 -13.58 8.20
N MET A 307 11.71 -13.06 6.97
CA MET A 307 12.95 -13.03 6.17
C MET A 307 13.68 -11.69 6.25
N ASP A 308 12.98 -10.62 6.60
CA ASP A 308 13.57 -9.31 6.90
C ASP A 308 13.58 -9.07 8.42
N PRO A 309 14.77 -9.03 9.06
CA PRO A 309 14.89 -8.79 10.48
C PRO A 309 14.37 -7.41 10.92
N ALA A 310 14.25 -6.43 10.02
CA ALA A 310 13.72 -5.10 10.32
C ALA A 310 12.20 -5.10 10.61
N LEU A 311 11.48 -6.17 10.24
CA LEU A 311 10.04 -6.29 10.51
C LEU A 311 9.73 -6.37 12.00
N LEU A 312 10.59 -6.99 12.81
CA LEU A 312 10.40 -7.11 14.26
C LEU A 312 10.49 -5.76 14.99
N PRO A 313 11.57 -4.96 14.85
CA PRO A 313 11.62 -3.63 15.45
C PRO A 313 10.53 -2.71 14.90
N THR A 314 10.20 -2.81 13.60
CA THR A 314 9.09 -2.04 12.99
C THR A 314 7.75 -2.42 13.59
N TRP A 315 7.49 -3.71 13.83
CA TRP A 315 6.27 -4.18 14.49
C TRP A 315 6.11 -3.56 15.89
N VAL A 316 7.19 -3.54 16.67
CA VAL A 316 7.18 -3.00 18.02
C VAL A 316 7.04 -1.48 18.00
N LEU A 317 7.70 -0.80 17.07
CA LEU A 317 7.58 0.65 16.88
C LEU A 317 6.17 1.05 16.44
N SER A 318 5.55 0.32 15.51
CA SER A 318 4.16 0.54 15.06
C SER A 318 3.12 0.32 16.16
N ARG A 319 3.43 -0.46 17.20
CA ARG A 319 2.55 -0.62 18.37
C ARG A 319 2.69 0.51 19.40
N PHE A 320 3.83 1.19 19.37
CA PHE A 320 4.15 2.28 20.28
C PHE A 320 3.65 3.63 19.78
N ALA A 321 3.78 3.87 18.46
CA ALA A 321 3.25 5.05 17.77
C ALA A 321 1.72 5.08 17.77
#